data_AF-A0A9D6BJD5-F1
#
_entry.id   AF-A0A9D6BJD5-F1
#
_cell.length_a   1.000
_cell.length_b   1.000
_cell.length_c   1.000
_cell.angle_alpha   90.00
_cell.angle_beta   90.00
_cell.angle_gamma   90.00
#
_symmetry.space_group_name_H-M   'P 1'
#
loop_
_entity.id
_entity.type
_entity.pdbx_description
1 polymer ?
#
loop_
_entity_poly.entity_id
_entity_poly.type
_entity_poly.pdbx_seq_one_letter_code
_entity_poly.pdbx_strand_id
1 'polypeptide(L)'
;MSIVVYWLTQGHPSVQAFADDQLLAALAFAESRRKARDPQGAPLHQHVVINTELGDSVGPAGVSDELPDGYSWTKSHRGGPPESGNPPKTLA
;
A
#
# COMPACT_ATOMS: atom_id res chain seq x y z
N MET A 1 9.19 11.56 -9.26
CA MET A 1 8.04 11.42 -8.36
C MET A 1 8.63 11.35 -6.94
N SER A 2 7.86 11.39 -5.85
CA SER A 2 8.49 11.53 -4.51
C SER A 2 7.80 10.75 -3.41
N ILE A 3 8.61 10.22 -2.51
CA ILE A 3 8.18 9.58 -1.27
C ILE A 3 8.50 10.51 -0.12
N VAL A 4 7.53 10.79 0.74
CA VAL A 4 7.70 11.71 1.86
C VAL A 4 7.21 11.08 3.15
N VAL A 5 8.05 11.08 4.18
CA VAL A 5 7.69 10.64 5.53
C VAL A 5 7.50 11.88 6.42
N TYR A 6 6.35 11.96 7.08
CA TYR A 6 6.00 13.01 8.03
C TYR A 6 5.85 12.42 9.44
N TRP A 7 6.23 13.18 10.46
CA TRP A 7 5.99 12.82 11.85
C TRP A 7 5.95 14.05 12.75
N LEU A 8 5.41 13.89 13.96
CA LEU A 8 5.45 14.90 15.01
C LEU A 8 6.39 14.45 16.14
N THR A 9 7.15 15.39 16.70
CA THR A 9 7.90 15.19 17.94
C THR A 9 7.44 16.26 18.92
N GLN A 10 6.77 15.87 20.00
CA GLN A 10 6.20 16.80 20.98
C GLN A 10 5.36 17.93 20.33
N GLY A 11 4.55 17.57 19.32
CA GLY A 11 3.72 18.52 18.57
C GLY A 11 4.43 19.29 17.45
N HIS A 12 5.77 19.20 17.35
CA HIS A 12 6.52 19.84 16.27
C HIS A 12 6.59 18.95 15.03
N PRO A 13 6.20 19.45 13.84
CA PRO A 13 6.24 18.67 12.61
C PRO A 13 7.66 18.50 12.08
N SER A 14 7.89 17.38 11.41
CA SER A 14 9.14 17.04 10.75
C SER A 14 8.87 16.24 9.48
N VAL A 15 9.79 16.33 8.52
CA VAL A 15 9.63 15.76 7.19
C VAL A 15 10.96 15.22 6.67
N GLN A 16 10.90 14.10 5.93
CA GLN A 16 12.02 13.55 5.18
C GLN A 16 11.53 13.10 3.81
N ALA A 17 12.15 13.63 2.75
CA ALA A 17 11.88 13.21 1.38
C ALA A 17 12.87 12.12 0.94
N PHE A 18 12.40 11.25 0.04
CA PHE A 18 13.14 10.17 -0.60
C PHE A 18 12.82 10.17 -2.10
N ALA A 19 13.79 9.70 -2.90
CA ALA A 19 13.57 9.45 -4.32
C ALA A 19 12.71 8.20 -4.56
N ASP A 20 12.17 8.04 -5.77
CA ASP A 20 11.27 6.94 -6.14
C ASP A 20 11.91 5.55 -5.94
N ASP A 21 13.20 5.43 -6.25
CA ASP A 21 13.99 4.20 -6.12
C ASP A 21 14.33 3.86 -4.66
N GLN A 22 13.97 4.72 -3.71
CA GLN A 22 14.31 4.59 -2.29
C GLN A 22 13.13 4.14 -1.42
N LEU A 23 12.10 3.50 -1.99
CA LEU A 23 10.92 3.05 -1.23
C LEU A 23 11.27 2.19 -0.01
N LEU A 24 12.17 1.21 -0.15
CA LEU A 24 12.58 0.36 0.98
C LEU A 24 13.28 1.17 2.08
N ALA A 25 14.11 2.14 1.71
CA ALA A 25 14.77 3.03 2.66
C ALA A 25 13.76 3.93 3.39
N ALA A 26 12.78 4.47 2.66
CA ALA A 26 11.71 5.27 3.23
C ALA A 26 10.84 4.49 4.23
N LEU A 27 10.51 3.23 3.91
CA LEU A 27 9.77 2.33 4.80
C LEU A 27 10.56 2.00 6.07
N ALA A 28 11.84 1.66 5.93
CA ALA A 28 12.72 1.40 7.07
C ALA A 28 12.87 2.66 7.96
N PHE A 29 12.98 3.84 7.34
CA PHE A 29 13.04 5.09 8.05
C PHE A 29 11.75 5.38 8.82
N ALA A 30 10.58 5.25 8.20
CA ALA A 30 9.29 5.43 8.87
C ALA A 30 9.13 4.48 10.06
N GLU A 31 9.54 3.21 9.89
CA GLU A 31 9.52 2.23 10.97
C GLU A 31 10.46 2.59 12.12
N SER A 32 11.66 3.12 11.81
CA SER A 32 12.57 3.63 12.83
C SER A 32 11.93 4.77 13.65
N ARG A 33 11.17 5.67 12.99
CA ARG A 33 10.45 6.75 13.69
C ARG A 33 9.35 6.20 14.59
N ARG A 34 8.60 5.18 14.16
CA ARG A 34 7.57 4.53 14.99
C ARG A 34 8.14 3.82 16.22
N LYS A 35 9.35 3.26 16.09
CA LYS A 35 10.05 2.53 17.16
C LYS A 35 10.84 3.42 18.09
N ALA A 36 11.16 4.66 17.71
CA ALA A 36 11.88 5.59 18.57
C ALA A 36 11.15 5.79 19.91
N ARG A 37 11.93 5.77 20.99
CA ARG A 37 11.46 6.00 22.36
C ARG A 37 12.23 7.16 22.98
N ASP A 38 11.57 7.88 23.86
CA ASP A 38 12.20 8.87 24.71
C ASP A 38 13.01 8.20 25.85
N PRO A 39 13.76 8.94 26.67
CA PRO A 39 14.51 8.38 27.79
C PRO A 39 13.65 7.66 28.83
N GLN A 40 12.34 7.90 28.85
CA GLN A 40 11.36 7.28 29.75
C GLN A 40 10.73 6.03 29.13
N GLY A 41 11.09 5.68 27.89
CA GLY A 41 10.57 4.51 27.19
C GLY A 41 9.21 4.73 26.52
N ALA A 42 8.68 5.95 26.51
CA ALA A 42 7.44 6.28 25.80
C ALA A 42 7.71 6.57 24.31
N PRO A 43 6.72 6.43 23.42
CA PRO A 43 6.87 6.77 22.00
C PRO A 43 7.35 8.22 21.82
N LEU A 44 8.51 8.39 21.18
CA LEU A 44 9.10 9.71 20.96
C LEU A 44 8.35 10.49 19.87
N HIS A 45 7.93 9.79 18.83
CA HIS A 45 7.27 10.38 17.66
C HIS A 45 5.79 9.96 17.59
N GLN A 46 4.97 10.88 17.11
CA GLN A 46 3.53 10.68 16.89
C GLN A 46 3.19 10.91 15.41
N HIS A 47 2.04 10.39 14.96
CA HIS A 47 1.51 10.59 13.61
C HIS A 47 2.55 10.33 12.50
N VAL A 48 3.29 9.22 12.58
CA VAL A 48 4.27 8.84 11.55
C VAL A 48 3.52 8.35 10.29
N VAL A 49 3.49 9.17 9.26
CA VAL A 49 2.79 8.93 7.99
C VAL A 49 3.80 8.88 6.84
N ILE A 50 3.57 7.98 5.89
CA ILE A 50 4.31 7.94 4.62
C ILE A 50 3.33 8.26 3.49
N ASN A 51 3.70 9.22 2.64
CA ASN A 51 3.03 9.52 1.39
C ASN A 51 3.93 9.06 0.24
N THR A 52 3.37 8.35 -0.73
CA THR A 52 4.10 7.81 -1.87
C THR A 52 3.37 8.19 -3.14
N GLU A 53 4.02 9.00 -3.97
CA GLU A 53 3.63 9.18 -5.37
C GLU A 53 4.76 8.54 -6.18
N LEU A 54 4.59 7.28 -6.61
CA LEU A 54 5.63 6.52 -7.32
C LEU A 54 5.44 6.57 -8.83
N GLY A 55 6.55 6.69 -9.56
CA GLY A 55 6.61 6.69 -11.04
C GLY A 55 5.85 5.55 -11.71
N ASP A 56 5.98 4.36 -11.14
CA ASP A 56 5.41 3.12 -11.68
C ASP A 56 4.00 2.82 -11.13
N SER A 57 3.37 3.78 -10.44
CA SER A 57 1.99 3.61 -9.98
C SER A 57 1.07 3.48 -11.19
N VAL A 58 0.47 2.29 -11.38
CA VAL A 58 -0.39 1.90 -12.51
C VAL A 58 -1.77 2.59 -12.51
N GLY A 59 -1.83 3.87 -12.14
CA GLY A 59 -3.02 4.69 -12.18
C GLY A 59 -3.68 4.94 -10.82
N PRO A 60 -4.86 5.59 -10.81
CA PRO A 60 -5.57 5.95 -9.59
C PRO A 60 -6.02 4.71 -8.80
N ALA A 61 -6.08 4.82 -7.48
CA ALA A 61 -6.66 3.78 -6.63
C ALA A 61 -8.09 3.47 -7.08
N GLY A 62 -8.33 2.25 -7.58
CA GLY A 62 -9.66 1.78 -7.98
C GLY A 62 -9.94 1.77 -9.49
N VAL A 63 -8.97 2.06 -10.36
CA VAL A 63 -9.15 1.88 -11.81
C VAL A 63 -8.65 0.49 -12.18
N SER A 64 -9.57 -0.49 -12.15
CA SER A 64 -9.42 -1.65 -13.02
C SER A 64 -9.55 -1.13 -14.44
N ASP A 65 -8.66 -1.51 -15.35
CA ASP A 65 -8.82 -1.23 -16.78
C ASP A 65 -10.25 -1.61 -17.24
N GLU A 66 -10.73 -0.94 -18.30
CA GLU A 66 -12.00 -1.28 -18.93
C GLU A 66 -11.99 -2.78 -19.26
N LEU A 67 -12.97 -3.51 -18.72
CA LEU A 67 -13.03 -4.96 -18.89
C LEU A 67 -13.11 -5.27 -20.39
N PRO A 68 -12.34 -6.24 -20.90
CA PRO A 68 -12.43 -6.64 -22.30
C PRO A 68 -13.88 -6.97 -22.69
N ASP A 69 -14.28 -6.66 -23.92
CA ASP A 69 -15.61 -7.02 -24.43
C ASP A 69 -15.89 -8.52 -24.21
N GLY A 70 -16.93 -8.83 -23.45
CA GLY A 70 -17.33 -10.20 -23.09
C GLY A 70 -16.70 -10.76 -21.82
N TYR A 71 -15.91 -9.99 -21.07
CA TYR A 71 -15.36 -10.42 -19.77
C TYR A 71 -16.43 -10.37 -18.68
N SER A 72 -16.95 -11.54 -18.29
CA SER A 72 -17.83 -11.73 -17.14
C SER A 72 -17.11 -12.56 -16.09
N TRP A 73 -16.64 -11.91 -15.03
CA TRP A 73 -16.14 -12.62 -13.85
C TRP A 73 -17.26 -12.70 -12.82
N THR A 74 -17.71 -13.91 -12.52
CA THR A 74 -18.60 -14.18 -11.40
C THR A 74 -17.85 -15.00 -10.37
N LYS A 75 -17.92 -14.61 -9.09
CA LYS A 75 -17.44 -15.44 -7.98
C LYS A 75 -18.45 -16.57 -7.74
N SER A 76 -18.59 -17.45 -8.74
CA SER A 76 -19.23 -18.75 -8.58
C SER A 76 -18.48 -19.47 -7.46
N HIS A 77 -19.18 -20.20 -6.59
CA HIS A 77 -18.65 -20.81 -5.36
C HIS A 77 -18.60 -19.89 -4.12
N ARG A 78 -19.73 -19.26 -3.77
CA ARG A 78 -20.04 -18.98 -2.36
C ARG A 78 -20.50 -20.28 -1.65
N GLY A 79 -19.66 -21.32 -1.69
CA GLY A 79 -19.87 -22.60 -0.98
C GLY A 79 -20.81 -23.64 -1.62
N GLY A 80 -21.22 -23.46 -2.88
CA GLY A 80 -22.02 -24.45 -3.63
C GLY A 80 -21.20 -25.26 -4.66
N PRO A 81 -21.63 -26.49 -5.01
CA PRO A 81 -21.01 -27.28 -6.08
C PRO A 81 -21.02 -26.53 -7.41
N PRO A 82 -20.06 -26.77 -8.32
CA PRO A 82 -20.09 -26.20 -9.67
C PRO A 82 -21.38 -26.57 -10.40
N GLU A 83 -21.96 -25.64 -11.14
CA GLU A 83 -23.05 -25.97 -12.06
C GLU A 83 -22.55 -26.95 -13.14
N SER A 84 -23.38 -27.95 -13.45
CA SER A 84 -23.14 -28.95 -14.48
C SER A 84 -23.22 -28.32 -15.87
N GLY A 85 -22.19 -27.59 -16.28
CA GLY A 85 -22.16 -26.98 -17.61
C GLY A 85 -21.00 -26.04 -17.88
N ASN A 86 -20.28 -25.57 -16.85
CA ASN A 86 -19.18 -24.63 -17.04
C ASN A 86 -17.96 -25.05 -16.20
N PRO A 87 -17.21 -26.09 -16.61
CA PRO A 87 -16.01 -26.49 -15.91
C PRO A 87 -14.96 -25.36 -15.98
N PRO A 88 -14.22 -25.09 -14.90
CA PRO A 88 -13.16 -24.09 -14.92
C PRO A 88 -12.12 -24.50 -15.96
N LYS A 89 -11.82 -23.59 -16.90
CA LYS A 89 -10.71 -23.77 -17.85
C LYS A 89 -9.41 -23.72 -17.06
N THR A 90 -8.84 -24.89 -16.77
CA THR A 90 -7.46 -24.99 -16.29
C THR A 90 -6.52 -24.65 -17.43
N LEU A 91 -5.52 -23.82 -17.16
CA LEU A 91 -4.44 -23.54 -18.10
C LEU A 91 -3.65 -24.84 -18.30
N ALA A 92 -3.67 -25.38 -19.53
CA ALA A 92 -2.81 -26.48 -19.97
C ALA A 92 -1.44 -25.95 -20.40
#